data_AF-A0A0G0KIY9-F1
#
_entry.id   AF-A0A0G0KIY9-F1
#
_cell.length_a   1.000
_cell.length_b   1.000
_cell.length_c   1.000
_cell.angle_alpha   90.00
_cell.angle_beta   90.00
_cell.angle_gamma   90.00
#
_symmetry.space_group_name_H-M   'P 1'
#
loop_
_entity.id
_entity.type
_entity.pdbx_description
1 polymer ?
#
loop_
_entity_poly.entity_id
_entity_poly.type
_entity_poly.pdbx_seq_one_letter_code
_entity_poly.pdbx_strand_id
1 'polypeptide(L)' 'MDIKLKEEKLKMWKENLSQLEEDLKVIMAKKGAAAQEGDLSENAAYTMAIEDADTTRVRIEEVKKIIKDLESK' A
#
# COMPACT_ATOMS: atom_id res chain seq x y z
N MET A 1 -17.13 14.47 -17.51
CA MET A 1 -16.30 15.00 -16.41
C MET A 1 -15.37 16.02 -17.01
N ASP A 2 -15.18 17.18 -16.38
CA ASP A 2 -14.21 18.17 -16.85
C ASP A 2 -12.81 17.53 -16.90
N ILE A 3 -12.06 17.73 -17.98
CA ILE A 3 -10.73 17.15 -18.19
C ILE A 3 -9.80 17.56 -17.05
N LYS A 4 -9.87 18.82 -16.60
CA LYS A 4 -9.05 19.32 -15.49
C LYS A 4 -9.36 18.59 -14.18
N LEU A 5 -10.65 18.40 -13.90
CA LEU A 5 -11.08 17.67 -12.70
C LEU A 5 -10.63 16.20 -12.74
N LYS A 6 -10.56 15.59 -13.93
CA LYS A 6 -10.09 14.22 -14.12
C LYS A 6 -8.58 14.11 -13.84
N GLU A 7 -7.80 15.05 -14.36
CA GLU A 7 -6.35 15.13 -14.14
C GLU A 7 -6.00 15.36 -12.67
N GLU A 8 -6.71 16.25 -11.99
CA GLU A 8 -6.52 16.50 -10.55
C GLU A 8 -6.81 15.26 -9.71
N LYS A 9 -7.91 14.54 -10.00
CA LYS A 9 -8.22 13.29 -9.31
C LYS A 9 -7.17 12.21 -9.60
N LEU A 10 -6.73 12.08 -10.85
CA LEU A 10 -5.67 11.12 -11.20
C LEU A 10 -4.38 11.42 -10.45
N LYS A 11 -3.99 12.70 -10.34
CA LYS A 11 -2.82 13.12 -9.57
C LYS A 11 -2.95 12.71 -8.11
N MET A 12 -4.08 13.03 -7.47
CA MET A 12 -4.35 12.68 -6.07
C MET A 12 -4.26 11.17 -5.83
N TRP A 13 -4.86 10.36 -6.71
CA TRP A 13 -4.81 8.89 -6.57
C TRP A 13 -3.40 8.32 -6.82
N LYS A 14 -2.63 8.90 -7.74
CA LYS A 14 -1.23 8.52 -7.98
C LYS A 14 -0.33 8.88 -6.80
N GLU A 15 -0.55 10.03 -6.17
CA GLU A 15 0.13 10.41 -4.93
C GLU A 15 -0.23 9.46 -3.78
N ASN A 16 -1.51 9.12 -3.62
CA ASN A 16 -1.96 8.15 -2.63
C ASN A 16 -1.34 6.76 -2.88
N LEU A 17 -1.28 6.31 -4.14
CA LEU A 17 -0.61 5.06 -4.50
C LEU A 17 0.87 5.08 -4.12
N SER A 18 1.58 6.15 -4.43
CA SER A 18 2.99 6.31 -4.08
C SER A 18 3.20 6.26 -2.56
N GLN A 19 2.31 6.86 -1.78
CA GLN A 19 2.40 6.82 -0.32
C GLN A 19 2.17 5.39 0.21
N LEU A 20 1.15 4.69 -0.29
CA LEU A 20 0.88 3.30 0.11
C LEU A 20 2.03 2.36 -0.25
N GLU A 21 2.69 2.57 -1.39
CA GLU A 21 3.88 1.81 -1.77
C GLU A 21 5.07 2.07 -0.84
N GLU A 22 5.24 3.32 -0.39
CA GLU A 22 6.27 3.66 0.60
C GLU A 22 5.95 3.05 1.98
N ASP A 23 4.70 3.14 2.42
CA ASP A 23 4.25 2.52 3.68
C ASP A 23 4.47 1.00 3.64
N LEU A 24 4.19 0.34 2.51
CA LEU A 24 4.46 -1.07 2.34
C LEU A 24 5.94 -1.41 2.48
N LYS A 25 6.85 -0.59 1.93
CA LYS A 25 8.31 -0.79 2.12
C LYS A 25 8.69 -0.69 3.59
N VAL A 26 8.14 0.28 4.32
CA VAL A 26 8.38 0.46 5.75
C VAL A 26 7.89 -0.75 6.55
N ILE A 27 6.69 -1.25 6.25
CA ILE A 27 6.14 -2.44 6.89
C ILE A 27 7.02 -3.67 6.60
N MET A 28 7.47 -3.84 5.36
CA MET A 28 8.37 -4.94 4.99
C MET A 28 9.72 -4.86 5.70
N ALA A 29 10.27 -3.65 5.88
CA ALA A 29 11.49 -3.45 6.64
C ALA A 29 11.30 -3.84 8.12
N LYS A 30 10.18 -3.43 8.74
CA LYS A 30 9.83 -3.81 10.12
C LYS A 30 9.64 -5.32 10.26
N LYS A 31 8.97 -5.94 9.30
CA LYS A 31 8.82 -7.40 9.23
C LYS A 31 10.18 -8.09 9.16
N GLY A 32 11.09 -7.59 8.32
CA GLY A 32 12.45 -8.11 8.21
C GLY A 32 13.26 -7.98 9.50
N ALA A 33 13.14 -6.86 10.20
CA ALA A 33 13.76 -6.64 11.51
C ALA A 33 13.20 -7.58 12.58
N ALA A 34 11.87 -7.68 12.69
CA ALA A 34 11.21 -8.61 13.61
C ALA A 34 11.57 -10.07 13.31
N ALA A 35 11.83 -10.39 12.03
CA ALA A 35 12.24 -11.73 11.65
C ALA A 35 13.64 -12.14 12.15
N GLN A 36 14.49 -11.15 12.45
CA GLN A 36 15.84 -11.39 12.95
C GLN A 36 15.86 -11.63 14.47
N GLU A 37 14.80 -11.28 15.19
CA GLU A 37 14.73 -11.40 16.66
C GLU A 37 14.46 -12.83 17.17
N GLY A 38 14.22 -13.80 16.28
CA GLY A 38 13.96 -15.20 16.64
C GLY A 38 12.51 -15.60 16.45
N ASP A 39 11.99 -16.49 17.32
CA ASP A 39 10.76 -17.27 17.13
C ASP A 39 9.60 -16.50 16.47
N LEU A 40 9.45 -16.68 15.16
CA LEU A 40 8.58 -15.88 14.29
C LEU A 40 7.10 -16.09 14.60
N SER A 41 6.76 -17.29 15.09
CA SER A 41 5.39 -17.67 15.45
C SER A 41 4.90 -17.01 16.74
N GLU A 42 5.82 -16.71 17.67
CA GLU A 42 5.47 -16.03 18.92
C GLU A 42 5.75 -14.52 18.87
N ASN A 43 6.46 -14.06 17.83
CA ASN A 43 6.71 -12.65 17.62
C ASN A 43 5.45 -11.93 17.11
N ALA A 44 4.72 -11.33 18.06
CA ALA A 44 3.54 -10.51 17.77
C ALA A 44 3.82 -9.39 16.76
N ALA A 45 5.02 -8.78 16.80
CA ALA A 45 5.41 -7.74 15.84
C ALA A 45 5.60 -8.29 14.43
N TYR A 46 6.11 -9.52 14.28
CA TYR A 46 6.22 -10.18 12.98
C TYR A 46 4.84 -10.51 12.39
N THR A 47 3.94 -11.05 13.21
CA THR A 47 2.57 -11.39 12.79
C THR A 47 1.77 -10.14 12.41
N MET A 48 1.81 -9.09 13.23
CA MET A 48 1.18 -7.81 12.90
C MET A 48 1.75 -7.19 11.62
N ALA A 49 3.07 -7.24 11.41
CA ALA A 49 3.68 -6.73 10.19
C ALA A 49 3.27 -7.52 8.93
N ILE A 50 2.89 -8.80 9.06
CA ILE A 50 2.29 -9.56 7.95
C ILE A 50 0.89 -9.05 7.63
N GLU A 51 0.03 -8.92 8.65
CA GLU A 51 -1.34 -8.45 8.49
C GLU A 51 -1.40 -7.02 7.91
N ASP A 52 -0.52 -6.14 8.39
CA ASP A 52 -0.36 -4.78 7.89
C ASP A 52 0.09 -4.77 6.41
N ALA A 53 1.04 -5.65 6.06
CA ALA A 53 1.54 -5.76 4.69
C ALA A 53 0.44 -6.23 3.73
N ASP A 54 -0.33 -7.23 4.12
CA ASP A 54 -1.41 -7.78 3.30
C ASP A 54 -2.57 -6.79 3.17
N THR A 55 -2.94 -6.10 4.24
CA THR A 55 -3.93 -5.02 4.21
C THR A 55 -3.49 -3.89 3.27
N THR A 56 -2.21 -3.49 3.33
CA THR A 56 -1.66 -2.43 2.49
C THR A 56 -1.63 -2.83 1.02
N ARG A 57 -1.29 -4.10 0.72
CA ARG A 57 -1.32 -4.65 -0.64
C ARG A 57 -2.74 -4.63 -1.24
N VAL A 58 -3.75 -5.01 -0.47
CA VAL A 58 -5.14 -4.96 -0.94
C VAL A 58 -5.53 -3.53 -1.31
N ARG A 59 -5.21 -2.55 -0.44
CA ARG A 59 -5.46 -1.13 -0.72
C ARG A 59 -4.73 -0.63 -1.97
N ILE A 60 -3.47 -1.03 -2.16
CA ILE A 60 -2.71 -0.70 -3.37
C ILE A 60 -3.43 -1.18 -4.63
N GLU A 61 -3.93 -2.42 -4.64
CA GLU A 61 -4.63 -2.98 -5.79
C GLU A 61 -5.99 -2.31 -6.03
N GLU A 62 -6.70 -1.90 -4.98
CA GLU A 62 -7.92 -1.10 -5.10
C GLU A 62 -7.63 0.28 -5.72
N VAL A 63 -6.60 0.97 -5.25
CA VAL A 63 -6.18 2.28 -5.79
C VAL A 63 -5.76 2.15 -7.25
N LYS A 64 -4.99 1.12 -7.61
CA LYS A 64 -4.61 0.84 -9.00
C LYS A 64 -5.83 0.63 -9.90
N LYS A 65 -6.85 -0.08 -9.42
CA LYS A 65 -8.13 -0.24 -10.16
C LYS A 65 -8.82 1.10 -10.37
N ILE A 66 -8.91 1.95 -9.34
CA ILE A 66 -9.50 3.29 -9.45
C ILE A 66 -8.76 4.14 -10.49
N ILE A 67 -7.42 4.13 -10.46
CA ILE A 67 -6.60 4.85 -11.44
C ILE A 67 -6.88 4.34 -12.85
N LYS A 68 -6.89 3.02 -13.05
CA LYS A 68 -7.17 2.41 -14.36
C LYS A 68 -8.56 2.76 -14.88
N ASP A 69 -9.58 2.73 -14.01
CA ASP A 69 -10.95 3.08 -14.36
C ASP A 69 -11.09 4.57 -14.70
N LEU A 70 -10.34 5.43 -14.03
CA LEU A 70 -10.25 6.85 -14.37
C LEU A 70 -9.54 7.02 -15.72
N GLU A 71 -8.41 6.36 -15.98
CA GLU A 71 -7.68 6.48 -17.25
C GLU A 71 -8.50 5.96 -18.45
N SER A 72 -9.31 4.92 -18.26
CA SER A 72 -10.10 4.27 -19.32
C SER A 72 -11.40 4.98 -19.70
N LYS A 73 -11.85 5.98 -18.92
CA LYS A 73 -13.11 6.73 -19.13
C LYS A 73 -12.91 8.04 -19.87
#